data_AF-A0A062WW96-F1
#
_entry.id   AF-A0A062WW96-F1
#
_cell.length_a   1.000
_cell.length_b   1.000
_cell.length_c   1.000
_cell.angle_alpha   90.00
_cell.angle_beta   90.00
_cell.angle_gamma   90.00
#
_symmetry.space_group_name_H-M   'P 1'
#
loop_
_entity.id
_entity.type
_entity.pdbx_description
1 polymer ?
#
loop_
_entity_poly.entity_id
_entity_poly.type
_entity_poly.pdbx_seq_one_letter_code
_entity_poly.pdbx_strand_id
1 'polypeptide(L)'
;MCYTDLVPMSPLQRLYRTKLTLLAVILTALGVLLLVLGQHDDLVIVAPWLAWLPLSELGSTLFGSGLIVVAFQYIDERDAEERANERLRKVLKEEAPAIRDAVIDGFAFAPDALVDVASPETLDRVVRNTLAIQLGDQALAHDLYSDLRHQVTASTERRQDMRVTVNLAPWPKGPASGEGSMFVATIRREYRVTLTEATRRFACTSDPDEYRESLLDPTNAEAWYFEPVAGIDAASPDAFELLQFTVDGRPRSTRRSKRSGGQSFTVTLDVEPGSPREVEITYTYRVLVQQHGHLLYLDFGAPCKGIDVDFSYGGCGIRHVNVLDFIAGSQPTRVSRSPADASPPTVSVRYDGWVFPKSGVAFSWVLEREFGSLR
;
A
#
# COMPACT_ATOMS: atom_id res chain seq x y z
N MET A 1 -32.20 -15.29 -3.20
CA MET A 1 -33.29 -15.25 -2.20
C MET A 1 -33.82 -13.82 -2.24
N CYS A 2 -35.05 -13.64 -2.73
CA CYS A 2 -35.63 -12.33 -3.08
C CYS A 2 -35.77 -11.41 -1.87
N TYR A 3 -35.44 -10.14 -2.06
CA TYR A 3 -35.96 -9.05 -1.24
C TYR A 3 -36.45 -7.94 -2.18
N THR A 4 -37.74 -7.99 -2.50
CA THR A 4 -38.44 -6.95 -3.25
C THR A 4 -39.80 -6.72 -2.60
N ASP A 5 -39.83 -5.78 -1.68
CA ASP A 5 -40.98 -4.97 -1.28
C ASP A 5 -40.31 -3.62 -0.92
N LEU A 6 -40.65 -2.47 -1.52
CA LEU A 6 -41.77 -1.64 -1.09
C LEU A 6 -41.98 -0.48 -2.08
N VAL A 7 -43.01 -0.57 -2.90
CA VAL A 7 -43.94 0.55 -3.04
C VAL A 7 -45.17 0.12 -2.24
N PRO A 8 -45.61 0.86 -1.20
CA PRO A 8 -46.72 0.40 -0.37
C PRO A 8 -48.01 0.50 -1.18
N MET A 9 -48.38 -0.58 -1.85
CA MET A 9 -49.78 -0.79 -2.19
C MET A 9 -50.54 -0.82 -0.88
N SER A 10 -51.54 0.06 -0.74
CA SER A 10 -52.33 0.13 0.48
C SER A 10 -52.87 -1.28 0.83
N PRO A 11 -52.89 -1.68 2.11
CA PRO A 11 -53.34 -3.01 2.52
C PRO A 11 -54.78 -3.31 2.04
N LEU A 12 -55.58 -2.26 1.86
CA LEU A 12 -56.91 -2.34 1.26
C LEU A 12 -56.89 -2.77 -0.21
N GLN A 13 -55.98 -2.23 -1.04
CA GLN A 13 -55.87 -2.62 -2.45
C GLN A 13 -55.41 -4.06 -2.64
N ARG A 14 -54.47 -4.55 -1.82
CA ARG A 14 -54.07 -5.97 -1.82
C ARG A 14 -55.28 -6.84 -1.46
N LEU A 15 -56.04 -6.47 -0.43
CA LEU A 15 -57.26 -7.19 -0.03
C LEU A 15 -58.33 -7.21 -1.14
N TYR A 16 -58.56 -6.08 -1.82
CA TYR A 16 -59.51 -6.00 -2.93
C TYR A 16 -59.08 -6.87 -4.11
N ARG A 17 -57.80 -6.86 -4.47
CA ARG A 17 -57.25 -7.67 -5.57
C ARG A 17 -57.39 -9.16 -5.28
N THR A 18 -57.03 -9.61 -4.07
CA THR A 18 -57.16 -11.02 -3.66
C THR A 18 -58.62 -11.46 -3.56
N LYS A 19 -59.53 -10.58 -3.14
CA LYS A 19 -60.97 -10.88 -3.17
C LYS A 19 -61.50 -11.01 -4.59
N LEU A 20 -61.00 -10.19 -5.52
CA LEU A 20 -61.44 -10.21 -6.92
C LEU A 20 -60.92 -11.44 -7.68
N THR A 21 -59.66 -11.85 -7.45
CA THR A 21 -59.12 -13.12 -7.99
C THR A 21 -59.90 -14.31 -7.44
N LEU A 22 -60.15 -14.36 -6.13
CA LEU A 22 -60.96 -15.41 -5.51
C LEU A 22 -62.37 -15.47 -6.10
N LEU A 23 -63.02 -14.32 -6.25
CA LEU A 23 -64.36 -14.22 -6.85
C LEU A 23 -64.35 -14.72 -8.30
N ALA A 24 -63.35 -14.34 -9.10
CA ALA A 24 -63.23 -14.77 -10.50
C ALA A 24 -63.05 -16.28 -10.63
N VAL A 25 -62.24 -16.90 -9.75
CA VAL A 25 -62.05 -18.36 -9.68
C VAL A 25 -63.34 -19.06 -9.24
N ILE A 26 -64.05 -18.51 -8.26
CA ILE A 26 -65.34 -19.05 -7.81
C ILE A 26 -66.38 -18.98 -8.94
N LEU A 27 -66.45 -17.85 -9.66
CA LEU A 27 -67.36 -17.64 -10.79
C LEU A 27 -67.08 -18.60 -11.95
N THR A 28 -65.81 -18.81 -12.29
CA THR A 28 -65.43 -19.79 -13.32
C THR A 28 -65.74 -21.23 -12.89
N ALA A 29 -65.41 -21.60 -11.65
CA ALA A 29 -65.72 -22.93 -11.12
C ALA A 29 -67.24 -23.19 -11.06
N LEU A 30 -68.02 -22.20 -10.62
CA LEU A 30 -69.48 -22.28 -10.57
C LEU A 30 -70.09 -22.34 -11.97
N GLY A 31 -69.56 -21.58 -12.92
CA GLY A 31 -69.98 -21.63 -14.33
C GLY A 31 -69.75 -23.01 -14.95
N VAL A 32 -68.59 -23.63 -14.73
CA VAL A 32 -68.30 -25.01 -15.16
C VAL A 32 -69.25 -26.01 -14.51
N LEU A 33 -69.50 -25.89 -13.21
CA LEU A 33 -70.41 -26.77 -12.48
C LEU A 33 -71.84 -26.70 -13.04
N LEU A 34 -72.34 -25.49 -13.33
CA LEU A 34 -73.67 -25.30 -13.93
C LEU A 34 -73.76 -25.85 -15.36
N LEU A 35 -72.69 -25.73 -16.16
CA LEU A 35 -72.62 -26.33 -17.49
C LEU A 35 -72.65 -27.87 -17.43
N VAL A 36 -71.95 -28.48 -16.47
CA VAL A 36 -71.94 -29.94 -16.27
C VAL A 36 -73.31 -30.43 -15.79
N LEU A 37 -73.94 -29.72 -14.85
CA LEU A 37 -75.27 -30.05 -14.33
C LEU A 37 -76.36 -29.89 -15.41
N GLY A 38 -76.23 -28.89 -16.28
CA GLY A 38 -77.15 -28.67 -17.41
C GLY A 38 -77.09 -29.73 -18.51
N GLN A 39 -76.11 -30.64 -18.48
CA GLN A 39 -75.99 -31.77 -19.42
C GLN A 39 -76.58 -33.08 -18.87
N HIS A 40 -77.00 -33.11 -17.60
CA HIS A 40 -77.56 -34.30 -16.97
C HIS A 40 -79.09 -34.21 -16.96
N ASP A 41 -79.74 -34.91 -17.90
CA ASP A 41 -81.21 -34.91 -18.06
C ASP A 41 -81.96 -35.48 -16.85
N ASP A 42 -81.30 -36.28 -16.01
CA ASP A 42 -81.89 -36.89 -14.81
C ASP A 42 -82.22 -35.88 -13.68
N LEU A 43 -81.57 -34.71 -13.66
CA LEU A 43 -81.81 -33.67 -12.64
C LEU A 43 -83.16 -32.98 -12.81
N VAL A 44 -83.68 -32.92 -14.04
CA VAL A 44 -84.99 -32.34 -14.36
C VAL A 44 -86.14 -33.19 -13.82
N ILE A 45 -85.91 -34.50 -13.67
CA ILE A 45 -86.91 -35.46 -13.17
C ILE A 45 -87.11 -35.32 -11.64
N VAL A 46 -86.04 -35.00 -10.90
CA VAL A 46 -86.06 -34.88 -9.43
C VAL A 46 -86.46 -33.48 -8.96
N ALA A 47 -86.26 -32.45 -9.78
CA ALA A 47 -86.61 -31.07 -9.46
C ALA A 47 -87.17 -30.29 -10.68
N PRO A 48 -88.46 -30.44 -11.00
CA PRO A 48 -89.07 -29.87 -12.21
C PRO A 48 -89.01 -28.33 -12.32
N TRP A 49 -88.90 -27.63 -11.19
CA TRP A 49 -88.78 -26.17 -11.15
C TRP A 49 -87.45 -25.65 -11.73
N LEU A 50 -86.41 -26.49 -11.78
CA LEU A 50 -85.11 -26.16 -12.39
C LEU A 50 -85.15 -26.17 -13.92
N ALA A 51 -86.16 -26.80 -14.54
CA ALA A 51 -86.31 -26.82 -16.00
C ALA A 51 -86.64 -25.44 -16.60
N TRP A 52 -87.18 -24.51 -15.79
CA TRP A 52 -87.42 -23.12 -16.18
C TRP A 52 -86.11 -22.32 -16.25
N LEU A 53 -85.10 -22.65 -15.46
CA LEU A 53 -83.85 -21.90 -15.42
C LEU A 53 -82.92 -22.32 -16.57
N PRO A 54 -82.43 -21.38 -17.40
CA PRO A 54 -81.46 -21.69 -18.47
C PRO A 54 -80.06 -21.88 -17.87
N LEU A 55 -79.85 -23.01 -17.20
CA LEU A 55 -78.62 -23.36 -16.47
C LEU A 55 -77.38 -23.32 -17.38
N SER A 56 -77.52 -23.67 -18.65
CA SER A 56 -76.45 -23.60 -19.65
C SER A 56 -76.07 -22.17 -20.03
N GLU A 57 -77.04 -21.26 -20.18
CA GLU A 57 -76.80 -19.85 -20.46
C GLU A 57 -76.20 -19.13 -19.24
N LEU A 58 -76.67 -19.45 -18.04
CA LEU A 58 -76.10 -18.94 -16.79
C LEU A 58 -74.68 -19.49 -16.55
N GLY A 59 -74.45 -20.77 -16.83
CA GLY A 59 -73.13 -21.39 -16.69
C GLY A 59 -72.09 -20.77 -17.64
N SER A 60 -72.45 -20.58 -18.91
CA SER A 60 -71.57 -19.96 -19.92
C SER A 60 -71.27 -18.49 -19.65
N THR A 61 -72.24 -17.71 -19.16
CA THR A 61 -72.02 -16.30 -18.79
C THR A 61 -71.16 -16.13 -17.55
N LEU A 62 -71.35 -16.98 -16.52
CA LEU A 62 -70.51 -16.98 -15.32
C LEU A 62 -69.09 -17.46 -15.61
N PHE A 63 -68.95 -18.49 -16.44
CA PHE A 63 -67.65 -18.96 -16.92
C PHE A 63 -66.92 -17.89 -17.74
N GLY A 64 -67.61 -17.28 -18.72
CA GLY A 64 -67.04 -16.24 -19.57
C GLY A 64 -66.61 -15.01 -18.79
N SER A 65 -67.44 -14.54 -17.86
CA SER A 65 -67.11 -13.38 -17.01
C SER A 65 -65.92 -13.66 -16.08
N GLY A 66 -65.84 -14.83 -15.45
CA GLY A 66 -64.69 -15.18 -14.61
C GLY A 66 -63.39 -15.32 -15.41
N LEU A 67 -63.43 -15.89 -16.62
CA LEU A 67 -62.25 -16.03 -17.49
C LEU A 67 -61.72 -14.67 -17.97
N ILE A 68 -62.63 -13.75 -18.32
CA ILE A 68 -62.29 -12.38 -18.72
C ILE A 68 -61.55 -11.66 -17.58
N VAL A 69 -62.05 -11.76 -16.34
CA VAL A 69 -61.42 -11.11 -15.18
C VAL A 69 -60.01 -11.64 -14.92
N VAL A 70 -59.80 -12.95 -15.00
CA VAL A 70 -58.47 -13.56 -14.83
C VAL A 70 -57.50 -13.13 -15.94
N ALA A 71 -57.96 -13.11 -17.19
CA ALA A 71 -57.15 -12.66 -18.33
C ALA A 71 -56.73 -11.19 -18.20
N PHE A 72 -57.64 -10.30 -17.79
CA PHE A 72 -57.34 -8.89 -17.55
C PHE A 72 -56.32 -8.70 -16.41
N GLN A 73 -56.43 -9.47 -15.33
CA GLN A 73 -55.49 -9.38 -14.21
C GLN A 73 -54.07 -9.82 -14.60
N TYR A 74 -53.95 -10.90 -15.38
CA TYR A 74 -52.66 -11.38 -15.86
C TYR A 74 -51.96 -10.36 -16.78
N ILE A 75 -52.72 -9.69 -17.64
CA ILE A 75 -52.20 -8.64 -18.53
C ILE A 75 -51.78 -7.40 -17.72
N ASP A 76 -52.61 -6.94 -16.77
CA ASP A 76 -52.31 -5.76 -15.95
C ASP A 76 -51.11 -5.98 -15.01
N GLU A 77 -50.89 -7.21 -14.51
CA GLU A 77 -49.69 -7.56 -13.73
C GLU A 77 -48.41 -7.38 -14.53
N ARG A 78 -48.40 -7.92 -15.75
CA ARG A 78 -47.25 -7.83 -16.65
C ARG A 78 -46.97 -6.38 -17.07
N ASP A 79 -48.00 -5.63 -17.43
CA ASP A 79 -47.89 -4.22 -17.79
C ASP A 79 -47.45 -3.35 -16.60
N ALA A 80 -47.83 -3.71 -15.37
CA ALA A 80 -47.39 -3.02 -14.16
C ALA A 80 -45.90 -3.27 -13.87
N GLU A 81 -45.41 -4.50 -14.04
CA GLU A 81 -43.99 -4.85 -13.87
C GLU A 81 -43.11 -4.17 -14.93
N GLU A 82 -43.54 -4.16 -16.19
CA GLU A 82 -42.80 -3.49 -17.27
C GLU A 82 -42.68 -1.98 -16.99
N ARG A 83 -43.79 -1.31 -16.61
CA ARG A 83 -43.77 0.11 -16.20
C ARG A 83 -42.92 0.38 -14.97
N ALA A 84 -42.91 -0.53 -13.99
CA ALA A 84 -42.09 -0.39 -12.79
C ALA A 84 -40.58 -0.49 -13.12
N ASN A 85 -40.20 -1.45 -13.96
CA ASN A 85 -38.83 -1.58 -14.44
C ASN A 85 -38.39 -0.39 -15.29
N GLU A 86 -39.26 0.12 -16.16
CA GLU A 86 -38.98 1.33 -16.94
C GLU A 86 -38.79 2.55 -16.05
N ARG A 87 -39.65 2.73 -15.03
CA ARG A 87 -39.49 3.82 -14.04
C ARG A 87 -38.20 3.68 -13.25
N LEU A 88 -37.87 2.48 -12.77
CA LEU A 88 -36.61 2.26 -12.06
C LEU A 88 -35.41 2.54 -12.95
N ARG A 89 -35.41 2.05 -14.20
CA ARG A 89 -34.34 2.31 -15.17
C ARG A 89 -34.22 3.80 -15.48
N LYS A 90 -35.35 4.51 -15.57
CA LYS A 90 -35.38 5.96 -15.78
C LYS A 90 -34.79 6.70 -14.57
N VAL A 91 -35.22 6.38 -13.35
CA VAL A 91 -34.67 6.94 -12.11
C VAL A 91 -33.18 6.65 -11.99
N LEU A 92 -32.75 5.41 -12.23
CA LEU A 92 -31.32 5.06 -12.21
C LEU A 92 -30.53 5.84 -13.26
N LYS A 93 -31.09 6.07 -14.45
CA LYS A 93 -30.41 6.86 -15.50
C LYS A 93 -30.36 8.35 -15.17
N GLU A 94 -31.40 8.87 -14.52
CA GLU A 94 -31.50 10.27 -14.08
C GLU A 94 -30.59 10.54 -12.87
N GLU A 95 -30.50 9.61 -11.93
CA GLU A 95 -29.68 9.71 -10.71
C GLU A 95 -28.25 9.19 -10.87
N ALA A 96 -27.95 8.39 -11.91
CA ALA A 96 -26.60 7.88 -12.17
C ALA A 96 -25.50 8.96 -12.18
N PRO A 97 -25.72 10.16 -12.77
CA PRO A 97 -24.76 11.26 -12.67
C PRO A 97 -24.51 11.68 -11.21
N ALA A 98 -25.57 11.87 -10.42
CA ALA A 98 -25.44 12.26 -9.01
C ALA A 98 -24.73 11.18 -8.18
N ILE A 99 -25.04 9.91 -8.41
CA ILE A 99 -24.35 8.77 -7.77
C ILE A 99 -22.88 8.72 -8.18
N ARG A 100 -22.57 8.86 -9.47
CA ARG A 100 -21.19 8.89 -9.97
C ARG A 100 -20.41 10.05 -9.38
N ASP A 101 -21.00 11.24 -9.37
CA ASP A 101 -20.36 12.46 -8.90
C ASP A 101 -20.12 12.36 -7.38
N ALA A 102 -21.08 11.83 -6.61
CA ALA A 102 -20.89 11.53 -5.19
C ALA A 102 -19.77 10.51 -4.93
N VAL A 103 -19.62 9.50 -5.79
CA VAL A 103 -18.51 8.53 -5.71
C VAL A 103 -17.17 9.21 -6.04
N ILE A 104 -17.12 10.03 -7.09
CA ILE A 104 -15.91 10.79 -7.47
C ILE A 104 -15.51 11.74 -6.33
N ASP A 105 -16.46 12.47 -5.76
CA ASP A 105 -16.23 13.35 -4.62
C ASP A 105 -15.75 12.56 -3.40
N GLY A 106 -16.31 11.36 -3.17
CA GLY A 106 -15.81 10.42 -2.15
C GLY A 106 -14.35 10.03 -2.39
N PHE A 107 -13.97 9.71 -3.63
CA PHE A 107 -12.58 9.39 -4.00
C PHE A 107 -11.63 10.60 -3.88
N ALA A 108 -12.10 11.81 -4.16
CA ALA A 108 -11.27 13.01 -4.17
C ALA A 108 -11.09 13.64 -2.78
N PHE A 109 -12.12 13.58 -1.93
CA PHE A 109 -12.18 14.38 -0.70
C PHE A 109 -12.44 13.58 0.59
N ALA A 110 -12.77 12.28 0.51
CA ALA A 110 -13.07 11.44 1.67
C ALA A 110 -12.24 10.14 1.67
N PRO A 111 -10.92 10.20 1.96
CA PRO A 111 -10.03 9.04 1.90
C PRO A 111 -10.46 7.88 2.82
N ASP A 112 -11.07 8.17 3.96
CA ASP A 112 -11.56 7.15 4.90
C ASP A 112 -12.71 6.32 4.31
N ALA A 113 -13.58 6.94 3.50
CA ALA A 113 -14.69 6.26 2.84
C ALA A 113 -14.23 5.23 1.78
N LEU A 114 -12.97 5.30 1.36
CA LEU A 114 -12.39 4.37 0.38
C LEU A 114 -11.97 3.04 1.01
N VAL A 115 -11.55 3.06 2.27
CA VAL A 115 -11.11 1.86 3.00
C VAL A 115 -12.30 0.94 3.29
N ASP A 116 -13.47 1.52 3.55
CA ASP A 116 -14.69 0.77 3.88
C ASP A 116 -15.40 0.18 2.66
N VAL A 117 -15.15 0.73 1.46
CA VAL A 117 -15.95 0.43 0.25
C VAL A 117 -15.16 -0.32 -0.83
N ALA A 118 -13.83 -0.27 -0.81
CA ALA A 118 -13.00 -0.90 -1.83
C ALA A 118 -11.93 -1.83 -1.23
N SER A 119 -11.72 -2.99 -1.87
CA SER A 119 -10.60 -3.86 -1.52
C SER A 119 -9.25 -3.17 -1.85
N PRO A 120 -8.15 -3.49 -1.14
CA PRO A 120 -6.82 -2.95 -1.44
C PRO A 120 -6.42 -3.12 -2.91
N GLU A 121 -6.77 -4.24 -3.54
CA GLU A 121 -6.47 -4.51 -4.95
C GLU A 121 -7.22 -3.55 -5.90
N THR A 122 -8.43 -3.15 -5.49
CA THR A 122 -9.24 -2.19 -6.24
C THR A 122 -8.62 -0.81 -6.17
N LEU A 123 -8.17 -0.38 -5.00
CA LEU A 123 -7.45 0.89 -4.82
C LEU A 123 -6.15 0.92 -5.62
N ASP A 124 -5.36 -0.15 -5.54
CA ASP A 124 -4.12 -0.28 -6.31
C ASP A 124 -4.38 -0.19 -7.83
N ARG A 125 -5.48 -0.78 -8.31
CA ARG A 125 -5.88 -0.69 -9.72
C ARG A 125 -6.32 0.73 -10.11
N VAL A 126 -7.04 1.44 -9.24
CA VAL A 126 -7.42 2.83 -9.47
C VAL A 126 -6.17 3.71 -9.57
N VAL A 127 -5.21 3.57 -8.65
CA VAL A 127 -3.97 4.36 -8.69
C VAL A 127 -3.19 4.10 -9.99
N ARG A 128 -3.02 2.83 -10.39
CA ARG A 128 -2.34 2.50 -11.66
C ARG A 128 -3.05 3.09 -12.88
N ASN A 129 -4.37 2.96 -12.94
CA ASN A 129 -5.16 3.49 -14.07
C ASN A 129 -5.06 5.02 -14.14
N THR A 130 -5.15 5.71 -13.00
CA THR A 130 -5.01 7.17 -12.94
C THR A 130 -3.59 7.61 -13.35
N LEU A 131 -2.54 6.93 -12.88
CA LEU A 131 -1.17 7.19 -13.32
C LEU A 131 -1.01 6.97 -14.84
N ALA A 132 -1.58 5.90 -15.37
CA ALA A 132 -1.52 5.62 -16.81
C ALA A 132 -2.22 6.69 -17.64
N ILE A 133 -3.35 7.23 -17.16
CA ILE A 133 -4.03 8.36 -17.82
C ILE A 133 -3.14 9.61 -17.81
N GLN A 134 -2.46 9.90 -16.69
CA GLN A 134 -1.58 11.07 -16.58
C GLN A 134 -0.30 10.95 -17.43
N LEU A 135 0.27 9.75 -17.51
CA LEU A 135 1.51 9.48 -18.24
C LEU A 135 1.27 9.20 -19.73
N GLY A 136 0.05 8.80 -20.10
CA GLY A 136 -0.26 8.31 -21.44
C GLY A 136 0.35 6.94 -21.74
N ASP A 137 0.87 6.23 -20.74
CA ASP A 137 1.58 4.96 -20.87
C ASP A 137 1.21 4.00 -19.73
N GLN A 138 0.58 2.88 -20.10
CA GLN A 138 0.13 1.85 -19.16
C GLN A 138 1.28 1.02 -18.59
N ALA A 139 2.31 0.73 -19.40
CA ALA A 139 3.42 -0.10 -18.97
C ALA A 139 4.28 0.69 -17.96
N LEU A 140 4.59 1.94 -18.29
CA LEU A 140 5.32 2.83 -17.38
C LEU A 140 4.57 3.03 -16.05
N ALA A 141 3.26 3.26 -16.07
CA ALA A 141 2.47 3.43 -14.86
C ALA A 141 2.45 2.17 -13.97
N HIS A 142 2.40 0.99 -14.58
CA HIS A 142 2.47 -0.28 -13.86
C HIS A 142 3.81 -0.43 -13.14
N ASP A 143 4.92 -0.23 -13.86
CA ASP A 143 6.28 -0.40 -13.33
C ASP A 143 6.58 0.62 -12.21
N LEU A 144 6.26 1.90 -12.44
CA LEU A 144 6.47 2.96 -11.45
C LEU A 144 5.68 2.71 -10.17
N TYR A 145 4.39 2.37 -10.28
CA TYR A 145 3.58 2.12 -9.11
C TYR A 145 4.02 0.86 -8.36
N SER A 146 4.35 -0.21 -9.09
CA SER A 146 4.81 -1.47 -8.51
C SER A 146 6.12 -1.28 -7.73
N ASP A 147 7.10 -0.62 -8.33
CA ASP A 147 8.40 -0.34 -7.70
C ASP A 147 8.25 0.61 -6.50
N LEU A 148 7.53 1.73 -6.65
CA LEU A 148 7.28 2.65 -5.55
C LEU A 148 6.54 1.98 -4.40
N ARG A 149 5.47 1.22 -4.70
CA ARG A 149 4.73 0.46 -3.69
C ARG A 149 5.67 -0.50 -2.98
N HIS A 150 6.46 -1.27 -3.71
CA HIS A 150 7.40 -2.22 -3.11
C HIS A 150 8.38 -1.50 -2.18
N GLN A 151 9.04 -0.44 -2.62
CA GLN A 151 10.00 0.34 -1.82
C GLN A 151 9.36 0.98 -0.59
N VAL A 152 8.13 1.48 -0.71
CA VAL A 152 7.40 2.12 0.40
C VAL A 152 6.88 1.06 1.37
N THR A 153 6.36 -0.08 0.91
CA THR A 153 5.80 -1.11 1.79
C THR A 153 6.85 -2.01 2.43
N ALA A 154 8.04 -2.15 1.84
CA ALA A 154 9.09 -3.04 2.34
C ALA A 154 9.61 -2.61 3.72
N SER A 155 9.69 -1.30 3.98
CA SER A 155 10.04 -0.78 5.30
C SER A 155 8.79 -0.36 6.06
N THR A 156 8.68 -0.78 7.32
CA THR A 156 7.62 -0.31 8.23
C THR A 156 7.90 1.11 8.74
N GLU A 157 9.11 1.63 8.51
CA GLU A 157 9.56 2.89 9.09
C GLU A 157 9.57 4.03 8.08
N ARG A 158 9.33 5.23 8.60
CA ARG A 158 9.46 6.50 7.88
C ARG A 158 10.33 7.42 8.70
N ARG A 159 11.54 7.68 8.22
CA ARG A 159 12.53 8.47 8.94
C ARG A 159 12.42 9.94 8.53
N GLN A 160 12.41 10.83 9.51
CA GLN A 160 12.34 12.29 9.33
C GLN A 160 13.64 12.93 9.80
N ASP A 161 14.04 14.01 9.15
CA ASP A 161 15.21 14.83 9.48
C ASP A 161 16.48 13.98 9.63
N MET A 162 16.80 13.20 8.60
CA MET A 162 17.96 12.31 8.58
C MET A 162 19.25 13.13 8.53
N ARG A 163 19.97 13.19 9.65
CA ARG A 163 21.32 13.76 9.71
C ARG A 163 22.36 12.65 9.77
N VAL A 164 23.35 12.73 8.90
CA VAL A 164 24.49 11.81 8.85
C VAL A 164 25.78 12.62 8.97
N THR A 165 26.59 12.32 9.97
CA THR A 165 27.93 12.90 10.11
C THR A 165 28.96 11.81 9.93
N VAL A 166 29.88 12.02 9.01
CA VAL A 166 30.99 11.11 8.72
C VAL A 166 32.29 11.83 9.02
N ASN A 167 33.08 11.23 9.90
CA ASN A 167 34.46 11.62 10.13
C ASN A 167 35.40 10.53 9.65
N LEU A 168 36.15 10.82 8.58
CA LEU A 168 37.16 9.94 8.02
C LEU A 168 38.53 10.29 8.62
N ALA A 169 39.24 9.28 9.10
CA ALA A 169 40.60 9.42 9.65
C ALA A 169 41.51 8.25 9.20
N PRO A 170 42.84 8.42 9.15
CA PRO A 170 43.77 7.32 8.92
C PRO A 170 43.62 6.20 9.97
N TRP A 171 43.68 4.94 9.55
CA TRP A 171 43.66 3.81 10.49
C TRP A 171 45.05 3.60 11.12
N PRO A 172 45.20 3.78 12.45
CA PRO A 172 46.53 3.79 13.07
C PRO A 172 47.16 2.40 13.26
N LYS A 173 46.37 1.32 13.19
CA LYS A 173 46.86 -0.06 13.40
C LYS A 173 47.38 -0.71 12.11
N GLY A 174 47.06 -0.14 10.95
CA GLY A 174 47.45 -0.66 9.65
C GLY A 174 48.64 0.09 9.05
N PRO A 175 49.09 -0.34 7.85
CA PRO A 175 50.09 0.41 7.10
C PRO A 175 49.55 1.78 6.68
N ALA A 176 50.44 2.79 6.65
CA ALA A 176 50.07 4.15 6.26
C ALA A 176 49.73 4.30 4.76
N SER A 177 50.24 3.39 3.92
CA SER A 177 50.05 3.37 2.47
C SER A 177 50.25 1.96 1.91
N GLY A 178 49.74 1.71 0.70
CA GLY A 178 49.89 0.43 0.01
C GLY A 178 48.76 -0.55 0.35
N GLU A 179 49.00 -1.83 0.10
CA GLU A 179 48.05 -2.90 0.37
C GLU A 179 47.67 -2.94 1.86
N GLY A 180 46.37 -3.04 2.15
CA GLY A 180 45.86 -3.04 3.52
C GLY A 180 45.87 -1.66 4.21
N SER A 181 46.24 -0.58 3.51
CA SER A 181 46.09 0.77 4.07
C SER A 181 44.62 1.18 4.09
N MET A 182 44.15 1.60 5.27
CA MET A 182 42.74 1.87 5.53
C MET A 182 42.53 3.28 6.09
N PHE A 183 41.33 3.79 5.86
CA PHE A 183 40.71 4.80 6.68
C PHE A 183 39.74 4.15 7.66
N VAL A 184 39.48 4.87 8.74
CA VAL A 184 38.40 4.63 9.68
C VAL A 184 37.33 5.67 9.40
N ALA A 185 36.16 5.23 8.95
CA ALA A 185 34.99 6.10 8.87
C ALA A 185 34.18 5.94 10.17
N THR A 186 34.08 7.01 10.95
CA THR A 186 33.17 7.08 12.10
C THR A 186 31.91 7.79 11.65
N ILE A 187 30.80 7.06 11.61
CA ILE A 187 29.54 7.49 11.03
C ILE A 187 28.50 7.59 12.15
N ARG A 188 27.94 8.79 12.34
CA ARG A 188 26.81 9.06 13.22
C ARG A 188 25.57 9.29 12.38
N ARG A 189 24.48 8.59 12.68
CA ARG A 189 23.17 8.79 12.06
C ARG A 189 22.17 9.20 13.13
N GLU A 190 21.34 10.18 12.83
CA GLU A 190 20.33 10.77 13.71
C GLU A 190 19.06 11.03 12.90
N TYR A 191 17.91 10.59 13.39
CA TYR A 191 16.62 10.81 12.72
C TYR A 191 15.46 10.60 13.69
N ARG A 192 14.30 11.17 13.35
CA ARG A 192 13.03 10.91 14.04
C ARG A 192 12.25 9.81 13.33
N VAL A 193 11.59 8.94 14.10
CA VAL A 193 10.81 7.83 13.56
C VAL A 193 9.70 7.43 14.53
N THR A 194 8.58 6.94 14.00
CA THR A 194 7.60 6.21 14.80
C THR A 194 8.07 4.77 14.97
N LEU A 195 8.40 4.36 16.21
CA LEU A 195 8.88 3.01 16.47
C LEU A 195 7.78 1.96 16.23
N THR A 196 8.06 1.02 15.33
CA THR A 196 7.20 -0.13 15.03
C THR A 196 7.86 -1.46 15.39
N GLU A 197 9.19 -1.53 15.29
CA GLU A 197 9.95 -2.76 15.50
C GLU A 197 10.71 -2.76 16.84
N ALA A 198 10.68 -3.89 17.54
CA ALA A 198 11.29 -4.05 18.86
C ALA A 198 12.81 -4.30 18.82
N THR A 199 13.41 -4.47 17.63
CA THR A 199 14.84 -4.75 17.49
C THR A 199 15.45 -4.01 16.33
N ARG A 200 16.72 -3.62 16.48
CA ARG A 200 17.57 -3.15 15.39
C ARG A 200 18.78 -4.03 15.24
N ARG A 201 19.13 -4.34 14.01
CA ARG A 201 20.32 -5.12 13.67
C ARG A 201 21.31 -4.30 12.86
N PHE A 202 22.58 -4.56 13.10
CA PHE A 202 23.68 -4.02 12.32
C PHE A 202 24.56 -5.20 11.95
N ALA A 203 24.86 -5.37 10.67
CA ALA A 203 25.60 -6.53 10.19
C ALA A 203 26.84 -6.11 9.42
N CYS A 204 27.93 -6.87 9.59
CA CYS A 204 29.07 -6.81 8.71
C CYS A 204 29.42 -8.23 8.26
N THR A 205 29.56 -8.45 6.95
CA THR A 205 29.91 -9.75 6.37
C THR A 205 30.94 -9.61 5.26
N SER A 206 31.76 -10.64 5.10
CA SER A 206 32.69 -10.81 3.99
C SER A 206 32.13 -11.69 2.87
N ASP A 207 30.90 -12.19 3.04
CA ASP A 207 30.18 -12.94 2.02
C ASP A 207 29.26 -11.99 1.21
N PRO A 208 29.49 -11.83 -0.11
CA PRO A 208 28.66 -10.99 -0.96
C PRO A 208 27.19 -11.42 -1.03
N ASP A 209 26.89 -12.72 -0.93
CA ASP A 209 25.53 -13.23 -1.02
C ASP A 209 24.77 -12.92 0.27
N GLU A 210 25.37 -13.17 1.43
CA GLU A 210 24.80 -12.77 2.73
C GLU A 210 24.62 -11.25 2.84
N TYR A 211 25.53 -10.47 2.25
CA TYR A 211 25.39 -9.02 2.19
C TYR A 211 24.15 -8.62 1.39
N ARG A 212 23.94 -9.20 0.21
CA ARG A 212 22.74 -8.92 -0.61
C ARG A 212 21.45 -9.34 0.10
N GLU A 213 21.44 -10.46 0.81
CA GLU A 213 20.30 -10.86 1.64
C GLU A 213 20.05 -9.85 2.77
N SER A 214 21.12 -9.36 3.40
CA SER A 214 21.02 -8.37 4.49
C SER A 214 20.42 -7.04 4.03
N LEU A 215 20.65 -6.63 2.78
CA LEU A 215 20.04 -5.44 2.17
C LEU A 215 18.52 -5.57 1.96
N LEU A 216 17.98 -6.79 1.97
CA LEU A 216 16.55 -7.07 1.81
C LEU A 216 15.83 -7.24 3.14
N ASP A 217 16.55 -7.41 4.25
CA ASP A 217 15.98 -7.57 5.59
C ASP A 217 15.67 -6.18 6.21
N PRO A 218 14.40 -5.81 6.39
CA PRO A 218 14.03 -4.49 6.92
C PRO A 218 14.46 -4.28 8.38
N THR A 219 14.78 -5.35 9.13
CA THR A 219 15.25 -5.25 10.52
C THR A 219 16.72 -4.82 10.64
N ASN A 220 17.47 -4.88 9.54
CA ASN A 220 18.82 -4.34 9.46
C ASN A 220 18.78 -2.82 9.31
N ALA A 221 19.25 -2.13 10.34
CA ALA A 221 19.47 -0.70 10.29
C ALA A 221 20.61 -0.35 9.32
N GLU A 222 21.69 -1.13 9.36
CA GLU A 222 22.86 -1.01 8.49
C GLU A 222 23.42 -2.40 8.17
N ALA A 223 23.77 -2.64 6.91
CA ALA A 223 24.51 -3.81 6.47
C ALA A 223 25.80 -3.36 5.79
N TRP A 224 26.92 -3.97 6.13
CA TRP A 224 28.22 -3.60 5.60
C TRP A 224 28.92 -4.80 4.98
N TYR A 225 29.34 -4.66 3.72
CA TYR A 225 30.25 -5.62 3.12
C TYR A 225 31.69 -5.22 3.40
N PHE A 226 32.49 -6.16 3.92
CA PHE A 226 33.92 -5.96 4.09
C PHE A 226 34.68 -7.05 3.36
N GLU A 227 35.34 -6.66 2.27
CA GLU A 227 36.24 -7.54 1.52
C GLU A 227 37.47 -7.88 2.39
N PRO A 228 37.74 -9.16 2.66
CA PRO A 228 38.90 -9.56 3.44
C PRO A 228 40.21 -9.10 2.79
N VAL A 229 41.05 -8.42 3.55
CA VAL A 229 42.33 -7.90 3.07
C VAL A 229 43.33 -7.78 4.23
N ALA A 230 44.60 -8.03 3.95
CA ALA A 230 45.68 -7.95 4.94
C ALA A 230 45.41 -8.73 6.25
N GLY A 231 44.72 -9.88 6.16
CA GLY A 231 44.40 -10.73 7.31
C GLY A 231 43.24 -10.23 8.19
N ILE A 232 42.51 -9.21 7.75
CA ILE A 232 41.30 -8.70 8.41
C ILE A 232 40.09 -9.19 7.61
N ASP A 233 39.07 -9.67 8.31
CA ASP A 233 37.77 -10.02 7.74
C ASP A 233 36.65 -9.27 8.48
N ALA A 234 35.41 -9.43 8.01
CA ALA A 234 34.23 -8.82 8.60
C ALA A 234 33.95 -9.28 10.05
N ALA A 235 34.59 -10.35 10.55
CA ALA A 235 34.42 -10.80 11.92
C ALA A 235 35.30 -10.02 12.92
N SER A 236 36.24 -9.21 12.40
CA SER A 236 37.12 -8.35 13.21
C SER A 236 36.37 -7.13 13.79
N PRO A 237 36.57 -6.78 15.08
CA PRO A 237 36.05 -5.51 15.62
C PRO A 237 36.58 -4.28 14.90
N ASP A 238 37.77 -4.38 14.29
CA ASP A 238 38.32 -3.24 13.55
C ASP A 238 37.50 -2.99 12.27
N ALA A 239 37.01 -4.02 11.59
CA ALA A 239 36.27 -3.90 10.34
C ALA A 239 34.90 -3.19 10.50
N PHE A 240 34.18 -3.49 11.58
CA PHE A 240 32.91 -2.87 11.94
C PHE A 240 32.71 -2.89 13.45
N GLU A 241 32.30 -1.75 14.02
CA GLU A 241 31.94 -1.64 15.43
C GLU A 241 30.78 -0.67 15.65
N LEU A 242 29.72 -1.11 16.31
CA LEU A 242 28.66 -0.24 16.81
C LEU A 242 29.11 0.37 18.15
N LEU A 243 29.42 1.67 18.15
CA LEU A 243 29.97 2.39 19.31
C LEU A 243 28.89 2.83 20.29
N GLN A 244 27.78 3.36 19.77
CA GLN A 244 26.69 3.88 20.59
C GLN A 244 25.35 3.74 19.86
N PHE A 245 24.30 3.49 20.65
CA PHE A 245 22.91 3.59 20.20
C PHE A 245 22.08 4.25 21.30
N THR A 246 21.29 5.26 20.96
CA THR A 246 20.40 5.97 21.88
C THR A 246 18.99 6.11 21.30
N VAL A 247 18.00 6.10 22.20
CA VAL A 247 16.61 6.48 21.90
C VAL A 247 16.26 7.65 22.81
N ASP A 248 15.85 8.79 22.24
CA ASP A 248 15.60 10.04 22.97
C ASP A 248 16.79 10.41 23.89
N GLY A 249 18.01 10.28 23.36
CA GLY A 249 19.25 10.51 24.10
C GLY A 249 19.61 9.47 25.17
N ARG A 250 18.74 8.47 25.44
CA ARG A 250 18.99 7.42 26.43
C ARG A 250 19.74 6.25 25.81
N PRO A 251 20.94 5.87 26.33
CA PRO A 251 21.70 4.73 25.81
C PRO A 251 20.94 3.41 25.88
N ARG A 252 21.10 2.58 24.84
CA ARG A 252 20.57 1.21 24.79
C ARG A 252 21.70 0.20 24.79
N SER A 253 21.47 -0.94 25.46
CA SER A 253 22.43 -2.03 25.47
C SER A 253 22.53 -2.67 24.09
N THR A 254 23.76 -2.94 23.66
CA THR A 254 24.03 -3.61 22.39
C THR A 254 24.57 -5.00 22.67
N ARG A 255 24.11 -5.99 21.91
CA ARG A 255 24.63 -7.36 21.96
C ARG A 255 25.39 -7.64 20.67
N ARG A 256 26.69 -7.91 20.78
CA ARG A 256 27.51 -8.35 19.65
C ARG A 256 27.50 -9.87 19.53
N SER A 257 27.37 -10.35 18.30
CA SER A 257 27.48 -11.75 17.91
C SER A 257 28.55 -11.88 16.83
N LYS A 258 29.45 -12.85 16.96
CA LYS A 258 30.49 -13.15 15.98
C LYS A 258 30.19 -14.49 15.31
N ARG A 259 30.40 -14.57 14.00
CA ARG A 259 30.33 -15.80 13.21
C ARG A 259 31.53 -15.89 12.26
N SER A 260 31.69 -17.01 11.58
CA SER A 260 32.73 -17.14 10.55
C SER A 260 32.44 -16.14 9.44
N GLY A 261 33.44 -15.33 9.06
CA GLY A 261 33.29 -14.35 7.98
C GLY A 261 32.33 -13.19 8.25
N GLY A 262 31.92 -12.95 9.50
CA GLY A 262 31.03 -11.83 9.81
C GLY A 262 30.73 -11.60 11.29
N GLN A 263 30.00 -10.53 11.55
CA GLN A 263 29.52 -10.16 12.87
C GLN A 263 28.20 -9.40 12.78
N SER A 264 27.45 -9.38 13.88
CA SER A 264 26.26 -8.55 14.00
C SER A 264 26.14 -7.93 15.39
N PHE A 265 25.46 -6.80 15.45
CA PHE A 265 25.05 -6.14 16.67
C PHE A 265 23.54 -6.08 16.69
N THR A 266 22.94 -6.47 17.81
CA THR A 266 21.50 -6.36 18.03
C THR A 266 21.23 -5.40 19.17
N VAL A 267 20.29 -4.48 18.95
CA VAL A 267 19.79 -3.54 19.96
C VAL A 267 18.31 -3.85 20.17
N THR A 268 17.93 -4.08 21.42
CA THR A 268 16.53 -4.23 21.81
C THR A 268 15.95 -2.85 22.12
N LEU A 269 14.79 -2.57 21.55
CA LEU A 269 14.04 -1.34 21.74
C LEU A 269 12.80 -1.63 22.59
N ASP A 270 12.50 -0.75 23.54
CA ASP A 270 11.28 -0.83 24.34
C ASP A 270 10.11 -0.29 23.51
N VAL A 271 9.50 -1.16 22.71
CA VAL A 271 8.30 -0.85 21.94
C VAL A 271 7.10 -1.45 22.66
N GLU A 272 6.23 -0.60 23.19
CA GLU A 272 4.95 -1.04 23.75
C GLU A 272 3.96 -1.35 22.62
N PRO A 273 3.40 -2.57 22.54
CA PRO A 273 2.43 -2.93 21.52
C PRO A 273 1.20 -2.01 21.58
N GLY A 274 0.84 -1.39 20.44
CA GLY A 274 -0.37 -0.57 20.32
C GLY A 274 -0.23 0.89 20.76
N SER A 275 0.95 1.33 21.22
CA SER A 275 1.21 2.75 21.52
C SER A 275 2.35 3.30 20.65
N PRO A 276 2.08 3.58 19.35
CA PRO A 276 3.10 4.14 18.46
C PRO A 276 3.62 5.45 19.03
N ARG A 277 4.94 5.53 19.18
CA ARG A 277 5.63 6.69 19.73
C ARG A 277 6.67 7.18 18.75
N GLU A 278 6.62 8.49 18.48
CA GLU A 278 7.71 9.18 17.80
C GLU A 278 8.89 9.33 18.76
N VAL A 279 10.06 8.92 18.31
CA VAL A 279 11.32 9.03 19.06
C VAL A 279 12.42 9.55 18.16
N GLU A 280 13.47 10.06 18.77
CA GLU A 280 14.75 10.31 18.10
C GLU A 280 15.66 9.09 18.28
N ILE A 281 16.09 8.50 17.17
CA ILE A 281 17.13 7.48 17.16
C ILE A 281 18.45 8.15 16.79
N THR A 282 19.47 7.86 17.58
CA THR A 282 20.85 8.15 17.19
C THR A 282 21.70 6.91 17.35
N TYR A 283 22.57 6.63 16.39
CA TYR A 283 23.64 5.66 16.58
C TYR A 283 24.92 6.11 15.91
N THR A 284 26.02 5.58 16.43
CA THR A 284 27.36 5.83 15.88
C THR A 284 28.05 4.50 15.71
N TYR A 285 28.59 4.28 14.52
CA TYR A 285 29.34 3.08 14.18
C TYR A 285 30.63 3.46 13.47
N ARG A 286 31.56 2.52 13.45
CA ARG A 286 32.86 2.65 12.81
C ARG A 286 33.02 1.54 11.79
N VAL A 287 33.56 1.89 10.63
CA VAL A 287 33.93 0.92 9.58
C VAL A 287 35.32 1.21 9.04
N LEU A 288 36.01 0.16 8.60
CA LEU A 288 37.22 0.31 7.78
C LEU A 288 36.85 0.49 6.31
N VAL A 289 37.55 1.41 5.67
CA VAL A 289 37.40 1.74 4.26
C VAL A 289 38.79 1.75 3.63
N GLN A 290 39.00 1.01 2.55
CA GLN A 290 40.30 0.95 1.89
C GLN A 290 40.70 2.33 1.32
N GLN A 291 41.93 2.77 1.58
CA GLN A 291 42.39 4.07 1.07
C GLN A 291 42.42 4.10 -0.47
N HIS A 292 42.84 2.99 -1.08
CA HIS A 292 42.88 2.77 -2.53
C HIS A 292 41.51 2.45 -3.14
N GLY A 293 40.47 2.30 -2.33
CA GLY A 293 39.10 2.10 -2.83
C GLY A 293 38.49 3.39 -3.38
N HIS A 294 39.04 4.55 -2.99
CA HIS A 294 38.63 5.87 -3.46
C HIS A 294 37.14 6.18 -3.29
N LEU A 295 36.43 5.46 -2.42
CA LEU A 295 34.98 5.48 -2.34
C LEU A 295 34.48 5.18 -0.93
N LEU A 296 33.53 5.97 -0.46
CA LEU A 296 32.65 5.67 0.65
C LEU A 296 31.21 5.90 0.17
N TYR A 297 30.40 4.85 0.18
CA TYR A 297 28.98 4.91 -0.15
C TYR A 297 28.14 4.80 1.12
N LEU A 298 27.14 5.68 1.24
CA LEU A 298 26.15 5.69 2.30
C LEU A 298 24.78 5.50 1.68
N ASP A 299 24.11 4.42 2.05
CA ASP A 299 22.76 4.11 1.61
C ASP A 299 21.70 4.54 2.64
N PHE A 300 20.46 4.62 2.16
CA PHE A 300 19.28 4.88 2.97
C PHE A 300 18.31 3.70 2.89
N GLY A 301 18.46 2.72 3.78
CA GLY A 301 17.67 1.47 3.76
C GLY A 301 16.17 1.59 4.07
N ALA A 302 15.68 2.79 4.40
CA ALA A 302 14.25 3.07 4.62
C ALA A 302 13.90 4.43 4.02
N PRO A 303 12.61 4.71 3.71
CA PRO A 303 12.20 6.03 3.27
C PRO A 303 12.59 7.12 4.27
N CYS A 304 13.41 8.07 3.82
CA CYS A 304 13.95 9.17 4.61
C CYS A 304 13.51 10.51 4.02
N LYS A 305 13.03 11.43 4.84
CA LYS A 305 12.75 12.81 4.44
C LYS A 305 13.79 13.76 5.04
N GLY A 306 14.26 14.72 4.25
CA GLY A 306 15.15 15.78 4.72
C GLY A 306 16.51 15.23 5.13
N ILE A 307 17.35 14.93 4.14
CA ILE A 307 18.69 14.39 4.34
C ILE A 307 19.71 15.53 4.45
N ASP A 308 20.57 15.46 5.47
CA ASP A 308 21.73 16.33 5.68
C ASP A 308 22.95 15.47 6.01
N VAL A 309 23.86 15.33 5.06
CA VAL A 309 25.10 14.55 5.21
C VAL A 309 26.29 15.48 5.28
N ASP A 310 27.07 15.40 6.36
CA ASP A 310 28.36 16.09 6.51
C ASP A 310 29.50 15.08 6.48
N PHE A 311 30.45 15.28 5.58
CA PHE A 311 31.64 14.44 5.41
C PHE A 311 32.92 15.24 5.66
N SER A 312 33.60 14.95 6.77
CA SER A 312 34.88 15.57 7.13
C SER A 312 36.04 14.58 6.94
N TYR A 313 37.14 15.03 6.35
CA TYR A 313 38.26 14.16 5.94
C TYR A 313 39.65 14.74 6.28
N GLY A 314 39.74 15.47 7.39
CA GLY A 314 40.99 16.08 7.85
C GLY A 314 42.07 15.04 8.17
N GLY A 315 43.31 15.33 7.79
CA GLY A 315 44.46 14.47 8.08
C GLY A 315 44.55 13.20 7.23
N CYS A 316 43.64 12.98 6.28
CA CYS A 316 43.62 11.78 5.43
C CYS A 316 44.55 11.85 4.22
N GLY A 317 45.20 12.99 3.96
CA GLY A 317 45.97 13.20 2.72
C GLY A 317 45.10 13.14 1.46
N ILE A 318 43.79 13.40 1.59
CA ILE A 318 42.85 13.51 0.48
C ILE A 318 42.95 14.92 -0.09
N ARG A 319 43.26 15.01 -1.38
CA ARG A 319 43.38 16.26 -2.11
C ARG A 319 42.02 16.87 -2.42
N HIS A 320 41.11 16.03 -2.91
CA HIS A 320 39.81 16.45 -3.41
C HIS A 320 38.78 15.35 -3.25
N VAL A 321 37.54 15.75 -3.01
CA VAL A 321 36.37 14.88 -2.87
C VAL A 321 35.31 15.27 -3.90
N ASN A 322 34.88 14.29 -4.68
CA ASN A 322 33.71 14.33 -5.53
C ASN A 322 32.52 13.70 -4.80
N VAL A 323 31.35 14.27 -5.04
CA VAL A 323 30.08 13.77 -4.52
C VAL A 323 29.30 13.21 -5.70
N LEU A 324 28.80 11.99 -5.54
CA LEU A 324 27.88 11.34 -6.44
C LEU A 324 26.59 11.07 -5.65
N ASP A 325 25.51 11.74 -6.03
CA ASP A 325 24.20 11.60 -5.42
C ASP A 325 23.33 10.65 -6.24
N PHE A 326 23.03 9.50 -5.67
CA PHE A 326 22.10 8.52 -6.25
C PHE A 326 20.71 8.76 -5.64
N ILE A 327 20.20 9.98 -5.76
CA ILE A 327 18.90 10.38 -5.23
C ILE A 327 17.96 10.70 -6.40
N ALA A 328 16.99 9.82 -6.62
CA ALA A 328 15.94 10.03 -7.62
C ALA A 328 14.86 10.97 -7.07
N GLY A 329 15.16 12.27 -7.06
CA GLY A 329 14.30 13.31 -6.51
C GLY A 329 13.78 14.29 -7.55
N SER A 330 12.66 14.96 -7.26
CA SER A 330 12.12 16.05 -8.10
C SER A 330 12.87 17.38 -7.98
N GLN A 331 13.77 17.49 -7.00
CA GLN A 331 14.57 18.67 -6.71
C GLN A 331 16.05 18.30 -6.82
N PRO A 332 16.94 19.23 -7.20
CA PRO A 332 18.37 18.97 -7.19
C PRO A 332 18.89 18.86 -5.76
N THR A 333 19.87 17.98 -5.54
CA THR A 333 20.63 17.96 -4.29
C THR A 333 21.52 19.20 -4.20
N ARG A 334 21.76 19.66 -2.98
CA ARG A 334 22.62 20.81 -2.72
C ARG A 334 23.92 20.32 -2.10
N VAL A 335 25.01 20.47 -2.84
CA VAL A 335 26.36 20.15 -2.37
C VAL A 335 27.09 21.43 -2.02
N SER A 336 27.55 21.55 -0.77
CA SER A 336 28.40 22.65 -0.32
C SER A 336 29.74 22.13 0.18
N ARG A 337 30.80 22.91 -0.03
CA ARG A 337 32.14 22.59 0.46
C ARG A 337 32.59 23.67 1.42
N SER A 338 33.33 23.28 2.45
CA SER A 338 34.02 24.23 3.31
C SER A 338 35.02 25.07 2.49
N PRO A 339 35.39 26.26 2.96
CA PRO A 339 36.53 27.01 2.45
C PRO A 339 37.82 26.17 2.43
N ALA A 340 38.77 26.51 1.56
CA ALA A 340 40.00 25.75 1.37
C ALA A 340 40.94 25.74 2.60
N ASP A 341 40.81 26.73 3.48
CA ASP A 341 41.56 26.89 4.73
C ASP A 341 40.87 26.25 5.95
N ALA A 342 39.67 25.69 5.78
CA ALA A 342 38.96 25.02 6.86
C ALA A 342 39.69 23.74 7.30
N SER A 343 39.73 23.52 8.62
CA SER A 343 40.33 22.33 9.23
C SER A 343 39.39 21.76 10.30
N PRO A 344 38.82 20.56 10.11
CA PRO A 344 38.96 19.70 8.93
C PRO A 344 38.19 20.25 7.71
N PRO A 345 38.61 19.93 6.48
CA PRO A 345 37.80 20.17 5.29
C PRO A 345 36.54 19.30 5.33
N THR A 346 35.42 19.86 4.90
CA THR A 346 34.09 19.24 4.94
C THR A 346 33.35 19.41 3.62
N VAL A 347 32.62 18.36 3.21
CA VAL A 347 31.62 18.42 2.15
C VAL A 347 30.27 18.07 2.74
N SER A 348 29.27 18.91 2.48
CA SER A 348 27.89 18.69 2.92
C SER A 348 26.97 18.43 1.74
N VAL A 349 26.03 17.50 1.90
CA VAL A 349 25.02 17.13 0.90
C VAL A 349 23.64 17.23 1.52
N ARG A 350 22.77 18.05 0.94
CA ARG A 350 21.41 18.31 1.45
C ARG A 350 20.34 18.02 0.42
N TYR A 351 19.25 17.42 0.88
CA TYR A 351 18.07 17.15 0.07
C TYR A 351 16.80 17.16 0.93
N ASP A 352 15.86 18.07 0.64
CA ASP A 352 14.68 18.28 1.51
C ASP A 352 13.53 17.28 1.26
N GLY A 353 13.57 16.58 0.12
CA GLY A 353 12.50 15.67 -0.30
C GLY A 353 12.57 14.29 0.37
N TRP A 354 11.74 13.38 -0.15
CA TRP A 354 11.78 11.97 0.20
C TRP A 354 12.82 11.23 -0.64
N VAL A 355 13.59 10.38 0.03
CA VAL A 355 14.54 9.45 -0.55
C VAL A 355 14.11 8.04 -0.19
N PHE A 356 14.11 7.15 -1.16
CA PHE A 356 13.64 5.78 -1.00
C PHE A 356 14.80 4.77 -0.96
N PRO A 357 14.57 3.55 -0.42
CA PRO A 357 15.56 2.48 -0.45
C PRO A 357 16.24 2.31 -1.81
N LYS A 358 17.52 1.91 -1.79
CA LYS A 358 18.46 1.87 -2.95
C LYS A 358 19.00 3.22 -3.39
N SER A 359 18.52 4.33 -2.85
CA SER A 359 19.17 5.63 -3.00
C SER A 359 20.33 5.79 -2.01
N GLY A 360 21.26 6.69 -2.32
CA GLY A 360 22.42 6.95 -1.46
C GLY A 360 23.30 8.09 -1.93
N VAL A 361 24.35 8.36 -1.16
CA VAL A 361 25.39 9.35 -1.47
C VAL A 361 26.74 8.66 -1.42
N ALA A 362 27.53 8.84 -2.48
CA ALA A 362 28.91 8.40 -2.54
C ALA A 362 29.87 9.59 -2.49
N PHE A 363 30.89 9.46 -1.65
CA PHE A 363 32.06 10.32 -1.63
C PHE A 363 33.20 9.58 -2.29
N SER A 364 33.70 10.10 -3.40
CA SER A 364 34.89 9.59 -4.06
C SER A 364 36.04 10.58 -3.98
N TRP A 365 37.27 10.09 -3.84
CA TRP A 365 38.41 10.96 -3.56
C TRP A 365 39.69 10.55 -4.28
N VAL A 366 40.61 11.51 -4.37
CA VAL A 366 41.99 11.30 -4.84
C VAL A 366 42.96 11.65 -3.71
N LEU A 367 43.99 10.82 -3.54
CA LEU A 367 45.00 11.04 -2.51
C LEU A 367 46.15 11.90 -3.04
N GLU A 368 46.74 12.74 -2.20
CA GLU A 368 47.84 13.62 -2.59
C GLU A 368 49.06 12.85 -3.13
N ARG A 369 49.35 11.69 -2.54
CA ARG A 369 50.48 10.85 -2.92
C ARG A 369 50.38 10.27 -4.34
N GLU A 370 49.19 10.17 -4.91
CA GLU A 370 48.96 9.60 -6.25
C GLU A 370 49.31 10.57 -7.37
N PHE A 371 49.40 11.86 -7.06
CA PHE A 371 49.88 12.87 -8.01
C PHE A 371 51.41 12.88 -8.14
N GLY A 372 52.13 12.36 -7.14
CA GLY A 372 53.60 12.36 -7.10
C GLY A 372 54.26 11.30 -7.99
N SER A 373 53.53 10.26 -8.42
CA SER A 373 54.06 9.11 -9.17
C SER A 373 53.99 9.26 -10.70
N LEU A 374 53.59 10.42 -11.23
CA LEU A 374 53.48 10.71 -12.68
C LEU A 374 54.65 11.53 -13.24
N ARG A 375 55.88 11.38 -12.72
CA ARG A 375 57.08 11.99 -13.30
C ARG A 375 58.12 10.98 -13.72
#